data_AF-F9PR71-F1
#
_entry.id   AF-F9PR71-F1
#
_cell.length_a   1.000
_cell.length_b   1.000
_cell.length_c   1.000
_cell.angle_alpha   90.00
_cell.angle_beta   90.00
_cell.angle_gamma   90.00
#
_symmetry.space_group_name_H-M   'P 1'
#
loop_
_entity.id
_entity.type
_entity.pdbx_description
1 polymer ?
#
loop_
_entity_poly.entity_id
_entity_poly.type
_entity_poly.pdbx_seq_one_letter_code
_entity_poly.pdbx_strand_id
1 'polypeptide(L)'
;MIPKAFKNFSMTKKMLDIKADAVRDIIRYYTRESGVRNLERMIEKIIRKAAVILVSKESQKVTVNSKNLADFLGKKKFHDDILEKEDKVGLVNGLAWTEVGGELLTIETDIVNGTGKIQLTGQLGEVMKESAMTAISFVRSKADKFNIKEDFYKEKDIHIHVPEGAVPKDGPSAGITMTTAIVSALTNRKVNRQFAMTGEVTLRGRVLAIGGLKEKILAANRYGIKI
;
A
#
# COMPACT_ATOMS: atom_id res chain seq x y z
N MET A 1 24.74 -9.08 4.45
CA MET A 1 24.56 -7.74 5.04
C MET A 1 25.00 -7.67 6.50
N ILE A 2 24.34 -8.36 7.45
CA ILE A 2 24.74 -8.32 8.89
C ILE A 2 26.20 -8.73 9.14
N PRO A 3 26.73 -9.84 8.59
CA PRO A 3 28.13 -10.20 8.81
C PRO A 3 29.12 -9.18 8.22
N LYS A 4 28.75 -8.55 7.09
CA LYS A 4 29.54 -7.50 6.44
C LYS A 4 29.59 -6.24 7.32
N ALA A 5 28.44 -5.82 7.85
CA ALA A 5 28.36 -4.69 8.77
C ALA A 5 29.15 -4.96 10.06
N PHE A 6 29.06 -6.18 10.62
CA PHE A 6 29.83 -6.57 11.81
C PHE A 6 31.34 -6.47 11.59
N LYS A 7 31.82 -6.90 10.41
CA LYS A 7 33.22 -6.76 10.03
C LYS A 7 33.65 -5.29 9.95
N ASN A 8 32.84 -4.42 9.36
CA ASN A 8 33.15 -2.99 9.22
C ASN A 8 33.26 -2.26 10.56
N PHE A 9 32.43 -2.64 11.54
CA PHE A 9 32.41 -2.03 12.87
C PHE A 9 33.18 -2.83 13.92
N SER A 10 34.02 -3.79 13.51
CA SER A 10 34.83 -4.64 14.40
C SER A 10 34.03 -5.29 15.53
N MET A 11 32.81 -5.75 15.21
CA MET A 11 31.90 -6.32 16.19
C MET A 11 31.70 -7.81 15.96
N THR A 12 31.52 -8.56 17.04
CA THR A 12 31.31 -10.01 16.97
C THR A 12 29.90 -10.39 17.42
N LYS A 13 29.43 -11.57 16.99
CA LYS A 13 28.14 -12.13 17.43
C LYS A 13 28.07 -12.39 18.94
N LYS A 14 29.22 -12.51 19.60
CA LYS A 14 29.30 -12.63 21.06
C LYS A 14 29.01 -11.30 21.75
N MET A 15 29.35 -10.18 21.11
CA MET A 15 29.16 -8.81 21.61
C MET A 15 27.78 -8.25 21.27
N LEU A 16 27.29 -8.46 20.04
CA LEU A 16 25.95 -8.09 19.62
C LEU A 16 25.23 -9.26 18.95
N ASP A 17 24.03 -9.58 19.44
CA ASP A 17 23.13 -10.52 18.80
C ASP A 17 21.84 -9.82 18.37
N ILE A 18 21.64 -9.68 17.06
CA ILE A 18 20.39 -9.15 16.48
C ILE A 18 19.52 -10.36 16.13
N LYS A 19 18.43 -10.54 16.88
CA LYS A 19 17.50 -11.65 16.71
C LYS A 19 16.69 -11.51 15.42
N ALA A 20 16.22 -12.64 14.89
CA ALA A 20 15.50 -12.67 13.61
C ALA A 20 14.15 -11.93 13.64
N ASP A 21 13.48 -11.91 14.80
CA ASP A 21 12.28 -11.11 15.05
C ASP A 21 12.57 -9.60 14.91
N ALA A 22 13.65 -9.10 15.51
CA ALA A 22 14.09 -7.72 15.32
C ALA A 22 14.35 -7.40 13.85
N VAL A 23 15.01 -8.29 13.10
CA VAL A 23 15.24 -8.07 11.66
C VAL A 23 13.93 -7.94 10.90
N ARG A 24 12.94 -8.80 11.18
CA ARG A 24 11.60 -8.70 10.57
C ARG A 24 10.92 -7.39 10.93
N ASP A 25 11.03 -6.94 12.18
CA ASP A 25 10.44 -5.67 12.62
C ASP A 25 11.14 -4.45 12.01
N ILE A 26 12.46 -4.49 11.79
CA ILE A 26 13.16 -3.44 11.06
C ILE A 26 12.61 -3.35 9.63
N ILE A 27 12.46 -4.50 8.96
CA ILE A 27 11.92 -4.57 7.60
C ILE A 27 10.49 -3.99 7.55
N ARG A 28 9.63 -4.36 8.51
CA ARG A 28 8.22 -3.94 8.53
C ARG A 28 8.02 -2.49 8.96
N TYR A 29 8.68 -2.06 10.02
CA TYR A 29 8.31 -0.84 10.75
C TYR A 29 9.32 0.30 10.60
N TYR A 30 10.50 0.05 10.03
CA TYR A 30 11.59 1.03 9.93
C TYR A 30 12.12 1.20 8.51
N THR A 31 11.66 0.41 7.55
CA THR A 31 12.04 0.51 6.12
C THR A 31 10.83 0.35 5.21
N ARG A 32 10.82 1.08 4.09
CA ARG A 32 9.83 0.92 3.01
C ARG A 32 10.54 1.15 1.69
N GLU A 33 11.08 0.07 1.14
CA GLU A 33 11.90 0.08 -0.09
C GLU A 33 11.79 -1.27 -0.80
N SER A 34 12.09 -1.28 -2.11
CA SER A 34 12.22 -2.51 -2.90
C SER A 34 13.62 -3.14 -2.80
N GLY A 35 14.60 -2.38 -2.30
CA GLY A 35 15.98 -2.83 -2.06
C GLY A 35 16.26 -3.14 -0.59
N VAL A 36 17.53 -3.04 -0.19
CA VAL A 36 17.97 -3.24 1.21
C VAL A 36 18.88 -2.12 1.73
N ARG A 37 18.90 -0.96 1.08
CA ARG A 37 19.81 0.14 1.43
C ARG A 37 19.43 0.78 2.77
N ASN A 38 18.14 1.07 2.98
CA ASN A 38 17.65 1.57 4.26
C ASN A 38 17.74 0.49 5.34
N LEU A 39 17.51 -0.78 4.99
CA LEU A 39 17.72 -1.89 5.92
C LEU A 39 19.18 -1.96 6.41
N GLU A 40 20.15 -1.83 5.50
CA GLU A 40 21.58 -1.77 5.86
C GLU A 40 21.85 -0.59 6.82
N ARG A 41 21.36 0.61 6.48
CA ARG A 41 21.49 1.81 7.34
C ARG A 41 20.88 1.63 8.74
N MET A 42 19.72 0.97 8.84
CA MET A 42 19.09 0.71 10.14
C MET A 42 19.92 -0.27 10.97
N ILE A 43 20.47 -1.31 10.34
CA ILE A 43 21.36 -2.25 11.02
C ILE A 43 22.62 -1.55 11.51
N GLU A 44 23.25 -0.70 10.70
CA GLU A 44 24.41 0.07 11.14
C GLU A 44 24.10 1.02 12.31
N LYS A 45 22.90 1.61 12.35
CA LYS A 45 22.46 2.45 13.47
C LYS A 45 22.37 1.65 14.77
N ILE A 46 21.83 0.42 14.71
CA ILE A 46 21.80 -0.50 15.86
C ILE A 46 23.22 -0.83 16.31
N ILE A 47 24.11 -1.16 15.36
CA ILE A 47 25.50 -1.50 15.64
C ILE A 47 26.21 -0.34 16.35
N ARG A 48 26.10 0.89 15.85
CA ARG A 48 26.72 2.08 16.47
C ARG A 48 26.22 2.30 17.90
N LYS A 49 24.91 2.15 18.13
CA LYS A 49 24.33 2.33 19.47
C LYS A 49 24.74 1.21 20.43
N ALA A 50 24.81 -0.03 19.95
CA ALA A 50 25.34 -1.15 20.73
C ALA A 50 26.82 -0.95 21.10
N ALA A 51 27.64 -0.43 20.17
CA ALA A 51 29.05 -0.15 20.43
C ALA A 51 29.22 0.86 21.58
N VAL A 52 28.39 1.91 21.64
CA VAL A 52 28.40 2.87 22.75
C VAL A 52 28.13 2.19 24.09
N ILE A 53 27.12 1.32 24.17
CA ILE A 53 26.76 0.57 25.40
C ILE A 53 27.89 -0.37 25.85
N LEU A 54 28.57 -1.01 24.89
CA LEU A 54 29.69 -1.91 25.19
C LEU A 54 30.92 -1.13 25.70
N VAL A 55 31.20 0.04 25.11
CA VAL A 55 32.32 0.90 25.50
C VAL A 55 32.08 1.57 26.85
N SER A 56 30.83 1.95 27.17
CA SER A 56 30.48 2.49 28.49
C SER A 56 30.53 1.43 29.61
N LYS A 57 30.85 0.17 29.28
CA LYS A 57 30.90 -0.99 30.19
C LYS A 57 29.58 -1.28 30.92
N GLU A 58 28.47 -0.71 30.46
CA GLU A 58 27.13 -1.00 30.98
C GLU A 58 26.71 -2.45 30.71
N SER A 59 27.26 -3.07 29.66
CA SER A 59 27.09 -4.50 29.39
C SER A 59 28.26 -5.07 28.61
N GLN A 60 28.54 -6.36 28.79
CA GLN A 60 29.50 -7.11 27.97
C GLN A 60 28.87 -7.70 26.70
N LYS A 61 27.52 -7.75 26.63
CA LYS A 61 26.77 -8.28 25.49
C LYS A 61 25.45 -7.54 25.32
N VAL A 62 25.19 -7.11 24.10
CA VAL A 62 23.92 -6.50 23.71
C VAL A 62 23.10 -7.50 22.91
N THR A 63 21.81 -7.64 23.24
CA THR A 63 20.87 -8.45 22.46
C THR A 63 19.71 -7.58 22.02
N VAL A 64 19.44 -7.55 20.72
CA VAL A 64 18.36 -6.76 20.13
C VAL A 64 17.28 -7.69 19.61
N ASN A 65 16.07 -7.53 20.12
CA ASN A 65 14.87 -8.28 19.79
C ASN A 65 13.71 -7.31 19.51
N SER A 66 12.54 -7.84 19.13
CA SER A 66 11.37 -7.00 18.82
C SER A 66 10.92 -6.08 19.97
N LYS A 67 11.12 -6.50 21.23
CA LYS A 67 10.65 -5.76 22.41
C LYS A 67 11.48 -4.52 22.71
N ASN A 68 12.80 -4.60 22.51
CA ASN A 68 13.72 -3.50 22.80
C ASN A 68 14.21 -2.74 21.55
N LEU A 69 13.73 -3.09 20.36
CA LEU A 69 14.13 -2.45 19.10
C LEU A 69 13.90 -0.93 19.10
N ALA A 70 12.85 -0.47 19.78
CA ALA A 70 12.52 0.94 19.92
C ALA A 70 13.60 1.74 20.65
N ASP A 71 14.32 1.11 21.58
CA ASP A 71 15.43 1.74 22.29
C ASP A 71 16.59 2.04 21.32
N PHE A 72 16.75 1.26 20.26
CA PHE A 72 17.84 1.44 19.29
C PHE A 72 17.47 2.38 18.15
N LEU A 73 16.28 2.20 17.57
CA LEU A 73 15.88 2.90 16.34
C LEU A 73 14.91 4.06 16.58
N GLY A 74 14.33 4.16 17.79
CA GLY A 74 13.24 5.06 18.13
C GLY A 74 11.87 4.41 17.87
N LYS A 75 10.80 5.22 17.97
CA LYS A 75 9.43 4.78 17.65
C LYS A 75 9.36 4.22 16.22
N LYS A 76 8.46 3.27 16.00
CA LYS A 76 8.14 2.72 14.66
C LYS A 76 7.86 3.89 13.70
N LYS A 77 8.49 3.88 12.54
CA LYS A 77 8.35 4.94 11.53
C LYS A 77 7.19 4.66 10.58
N PHE A 78 7.02 3.39 10.27
CA PHE A 78 5.91 2.87 9.50
C PHE A 78 5.06 2.04 10.45
N HIS A 79 3.76 2.24 10.37
CA HIS A 79 2.80 1.31 10.94
C HIS A 79 2.54 0.23 9.89
N ASP A 80 2.04 -0.94 10.29
CA ASP A 80 1.40 -1.80 9.31
C ASP A 80 0.33 -0.91 8.66
N ASP A 81 0.35 -0.71 7.33
CA ASP A 81 -0.83 -0.09 6.71
C ASP A 81 -1.92 -1.11 6.94
N ILE A 82 -2.80 -0.77 7.87
CA ILE A 82 -3.83 -1.68 8.33
C ILE A 82 -4.75 -1.81 7.13
N LEU A 83 -4.56 -2.89 6.37
CA LEU A 83 -5.64 -3.46 5.59
C LEU A 83 -6.86 -3.48 6.50
N GLU A 84 -7.96 -2.93 5.99
CA GLU A 84 -9.21 -2.90 6.72
C GLU A 84 -9.50 -4.27 7.35
N LYS A 85 -10.04 -4.29 8.57
CA LYS A 85 -10.25 -5.57 9.26
C LYS A 85 -11.46 -6.32 8.72
N GLU A 86 -12.36 -5.60 8.06
CA GLU A 86 -13.65 -6.07 7.59
C GLU A 86 -13.87 -5.70 6.12
N ASP A 87 -14.70 -6.50 5.44
CA ASP A 87 -15.15 -6.18 4.10
C ASP A 87 -16.06 -4.94 4.15
N LYS A 88 -15.75 -3.95 3.33
CA LYS A 88 -16.46 -2.67 3.26
C LYS A 88 -17.09 -2.45 1.88
N VAL A 89 -18.11 -1.60 1.88
CA VAL A 89 -18.76 -1.11 0.65
C VAL A 89 -17.95 0.06 0.12
N GLY A 90 -17.77 0.14 -1.20
CA GLY A 90 -17.06 1.23 -1.86
C GLY A 90 -15.55 1.24 -1.67
N LEU A 91 -14.99 0.28 -0.90
CA LEU A 91 -13.56 0.22 -0.59
C LEU A 91 -12.90 -0.97 -1.29
N VAL A 92 -11.94 -0.70 -2.17
CA VAL A 92 -11.31 -1.73 -3.01
C VAL A 92 -9.80 -1.56 -3.04
N ASN A 93 -9.10 -2.68 -2.83
CA ASN A 93 -7.64 -2.72 -2.93
C ASN A 93 -7.20 -2.85 -4.39
N GLY A 94 -6.40 -1.89 -4.85
CA GLY A 94 -5.73 -1.85 -6.14
C GLY A 94 -4.22 -2.00 -6.01
N LEU A 95 -3.56 -2.36 -7.10
CA LEU A 95 -2.08 -2.37 -7.16
C LEU A 95 -1.58 -1.33 -8.16
N ALA A 96 -0.71 -0.45 -7.69
CA ALA A 96 -0.04 0.54 -8.50
C ALA A 96 1.46 0.23 -8.63
N TRP A 97 2.06 0.87 -9.63
CA TRP A 97 3.50 0.90 -9.81
C TRP A 97 3.95 2.34 -9.66
N THR A 98 4.95 2.55 -8.81
CA THR A 98 5.61 3.85 -8.59
C THR A 98 7.09 3.70 -8.91
N GLU A 99 7.82 4.82 -8.98
CA GLU A 99 9.27 4.83 -9.21
C GLU A 99 10.05 4.05 -8.15
N VAL A 100 9.51 3.90 -6.94
CA VAL A 100 10.13 3.16 -5.82
C VAL A 100 9.71 1.69 -5.74
N GLY A 101 8.79 1.28 -6.62
CA GLY A 101 8.31 -0.10 -6.77
C GLY A 101 6.78 -0.21 -6.72
N GLY A 102 6.30 -1.45 -6.57
CA GLY A 102 4.88 -1.72 -6.44
C GLY A 102 4.31 -1.23 -5.12
N GLU A 103 3.08 -0.76 -5.15
CA GLU A 103 2.35 -0.24 -4.00
C GLU A 103 0.92 -0.76 -3.99
N LEU A 104 0.40 -0.99 -2.78
CA LEU A 104 -1.01 -1.24 -2.56
C LEU A 104 -1.73 0.09 -2.40
N LEU A 105 -2.75 0.33 -3.24
CA LEU A 105 -3.62 1.49 -3.12
C LEU A 105 -4.99 1.04 -2.65
N THR A 106 -5.60 1.77 -1.74
CA THR A 106 -7.01 1.59 -1.40
C THR A 106 -7.81 2.65 -2.15
N ILE A 107 -8.82 2.27 -2.90
CA ILE A 107 -9.74 3.21 -3.57
C ILE A 107 -11.04 3.22 -2.80
N GLU A 108 -11.45 4.42 -2.39
CA GLU A 108 -12.69 4.67 -1.66
C GLU A 108 -13.65 5.38 -2.60
N THR A 109 -14.86 4.86 -2.72
CA THR A 109 -15.95 5.47 -3.48
C THR A 109 -17.17 5.65 -2.59
N ASP A 110 -17.60 6.89 -2.45
CA ASP A 110 -18.85 7.24 -1.78
C ASP A 110 -19.89 7.77 -2.78
N ILE A 111 -21.15 7.48 -2.47
CA ILE A 111 -22.32 7.90 -3.24
C ILE A 111 -23.21 8.74 -2.33
N VAL A 112 -23.44 10.00 -2.72
CA VAL A 112 -24.31 10.93 -1.98
C VAL A 112 -25.45 11.41 -2.87
N ASN A 113 -26.57 11.81 -2.27
CA ASN A 113 -27.65 12.47 -3.02
C ASN A 113 -27.12 13.81 -3.57
N GLY A 114 -27.34 14.06 -4.86
CA GLY A 114 -26.79 15.22 -5.54
C GLY A 114 -27.38 15.42 -6.92
N THR A 115 -26.56 15.96 -7.82
CA THR A 115 -26.98 16.39 -9.17
C THR A 115 -26.17 15.72 -10.28
N GLY A 116 -25.45 14.64 -9.98
CA GLY A 116 -24.60 13.94 -10.96
C GLY A 116 -23.14 14.39 -10.99
N LYS A 117 -22.67 15.11 -9.96
CA LYS A 117 -21.28 15.60 -9.91
C LYS A 117 -20.32 14.45 -9.64
N ILE A 118 -19.14 14.53 -10.26
CA ILE A 118 -18.05 13.58 -10.06
C ILE A 118 -16.90 14.33 -9.38
N GLN A 119 -16.50 13.87 -8.21
CA GLN A 119 -15.36 14.39 -7.46
C GLN A 119 -14.25 13.35 -7.41
N LEU A 120 -13.05 13.76 -7.81
CA LEU A 120 -11.86 12.91 -7.84
C LEU A 120 -10.80 13.55 -6.96
N THR A 121 -10.34 12.84 -5.93
CA THR A 121 -9.41 13.38 -4.92
C THR A 121 -8.30 12.40 -4.59
N GLY A 122 -7.21 12.89 -3.97
CA GLY A 122 -6.05 12.06 -3.64
C GLY A 122 -4.84 12.25 -4.55
N GLN A 123 -4.70 13.45 -5.15
CA GLN A 123 -3.59 13.84 -6.02
C GLN A 123 -3.43 12.94 -7.25
N LEU A 124 -4.54 12.75 -7.97
CA LEU A 124 -4.60 11.96 -9.20
C LEU A 124 -4.04 12.77 -10.37
N GLY A 125 -3.17 12.13 -11.16
CA GLY A 125 -2.74 12.64 -12.46
C GLY A 125 -3.83 12.53 -13.53
N GLU A 126 -3.56 13.08 -14.72
CA GLU A 126 -4.55 13.16 -15.79
C GLU A 126 -4.96 11.77 -16.32
N VAL A 127 -4.01 10.83 -16.47
CA VAL A 127 -4.32 9.48 -16.96
C VAL A 127 -5.21 8.73 -15.98
N MET A 128 -4.96 8.90 -14.67
CA MET A 128 -5.78 8.28 -13.64
C MET A 128 -7.19 8.90 -13.56
N LYS A 129 -7.33 10.22 -13.80
CA LYS A 129 -8.64 10.87 -13.94
C LYS A 129 -9.42 10.37 -15.15
N GLU A 130 -8.76 10.22 -16.30
CA GLU A 130 -9.38 9.62 -17.50
C GLU A 130 -9.82 8.17 -17.25
N SER A 131 -9.01 7.39 -16.52
CA SER A 131 -9.36 6.03 -16.09
C SER A 131 -10.62 6.01 -15.22
N ALA A 132 -10.74 6.95 -14.28
CA ALA A 132 -11.93 7.10 -13.44
C ALA A 132 -13.18 7.42 -14.27
N MET A 133 -13.07 8.38 -15.21
CA MET A 133 -14.18 8.74 -16.10
C MET A 133 -14.60 7.58 -17.01
N THR A 134 -13.63 6.78 -17.48
CA THR A 134 -13.87 5.58 -18.27
C THR A 134 -14.62 4.52 -17.45
N ALA A 135 -14.22 4.30 -16.20
CA ALA A 135 -14.89 3.39 -15.28
C ALA A 135 -16.35 3.82 -15.03
N ILE A 136 -16.59 5.09 -14.73
CA ILE A 136 -17.95 5.64 -14.51
C ILE A 136 -18.81 5.46 -15.76
N SER A 137 -18.26 5.77 -16.94
CA SER A 137 -18.96 5.62 -18.22
C SER A 137 -19.31 4.17 -18.50
N PHE A 138 -18.40 3.23 -18.21
CA PHE A 138 -18.66 1.81 -18.34
C PHE A 138 -19.77 1.33 -17.40
N VAL A 139 -19.71 1.69 -16.11
CA VAL A 139 -20.75 1.35 -15.12
C VAL A 139 -22.10 1.88 -15.55
N ARG A 140 -22.16 3.14 -16.01
CA ARG A 140 -23.39 3.73 -16.56
C ARG A 140 -23.94 2.94 -17.74
N SER A 141 -23.08 2.53 -18.68
CA SER A 141 -23.50 1.74 -19.85
C SER A 141 -23.99 0.32 -19.52
N LYS A 142 -23.75 -0.16 -18.30
CA LYS A 142 -24.08 -1.50 -17.82
C LYS A 142 -24.90 -1.48 -16.52
N ALA A 143 -25.57 -0.37 -16.21
CA ALA A 143 -26.33 -0.19 -14.98
C ALA A 143 -27.33 -1.35 -14.75
N ASP A 144 -28.11 -1.69 -15.79
CA ASP A 144 -29.07 -2.80 -15.75
C ASP A 144 -28.44 -4.13 -15.36
N LYS A 145 -27.27 -4.45 -15.95
CA LYS A 145 -26.55 -5.70 -15.69
C LYS A 145 -26.11 -5.81 -14.23
N PHE A 146 -25.85 -4.68 -13.58
CA PHE A 146 -25.45 -4.65 -12.17
C PHE A 146 -26.61 -4.47 -11.20
N ASN A 147 -27.85 -4.32 -11.71
CA ASN A 147 -29.04 -3.96 -10.94
C ASN A 147 -28.88 -2.59 -10.23
N ILE A 148 -28.34 -1.62 -10.96
CA ILE A 148 -28.20 -0.22 -10.55
C ILE A 148 -29.30 0.57 -11.25
N LYS A 149 -29.98 1.47 -10.54
CA LYS A 149 -30.99 2.34 -11.15
C LYS A 149 -30.35 3.21 -12.23
N GLU A 150 -30.95 3.26 -13.43
CA GLU A 150 -30.38 3.99 -14.57
C GLU A 150 -30.18 5.49 -14.31
N ASP A 151 -31.01 6.10 -13.47
CA ASP A 151 -31.02 7.54 -13.16
C ASP A 151 -29.94 7.99 -12.16
N PHE A 152 -29.13 7.07 -11.63
CA PHE A 152 -28.12 7.40 -10.61
C PHE A 152 -27.19 8.55 -11.03
N TYR A 153 -26.85 8.65 -12.32
CA TYR A 153 -25.94 9.68 -12.83
C TYR A 153 -26.54 11.09 -12.82
N LYS A 154 -27.85 11.24 -12.57
CA LYS A 154 -28.52 12.54 -12.42
C LYS A 154 -28.78 12.89 -10.96
N GLU A 155 -29.08 11.89 -10.14
CA GLU A 155 -29.55 12.08 -8.76
C GLU A 155 -28.47 11.85 -7.70
N LYS A 156 -27.32 11.30 -8.10
CA LYS A 156 -26.24 10.95 -7.18
C LYS A 156 -24.94 11.62 -7.60
N ASP A 157 -24.25 12.18 -6.62
CA ASP A 157 -22.86 12.59 -6.78
C ASP A 157 -21.95 11.42 -6.40
N ILE A 158 -20.88 11.24 -7.16
CA ILE A 158 -19.89 10.18 -6.97
C ILE A 158 -18.58 10.83 -6.54
N HIS A 159 -18.05 10.42 -5.39
CA HIS A 159 -16.75 10.86 -4.92
C HIS A 159 -15.80 9.66 -4.88
N ILE A 160 -14.75 9.71 -5.69
CA ILE A 160 -13.66 8.74 -5.67
C ILE A 160 -12.45 9.38 -4.99
N HIS A 161 -11.97 8.73 -3.94
CA HIS A 161 -10.79 9.13 -3.18
C HIS A 161 -9.73 8.03 -3.23
N VAL A 162 -8.48 8.44 -3.44
CA VAL A 162 -7.31 7.55 -3.35
C VAL A 162 -6.37 8.12 -2.27
N PRO A 163 -6.41 7.59 -1.02
CA PRO A 163 -5.64 8.08 0.11
C PRO A 163 -4.12 8.15 -0.14
N GLU A 164 -3.43 8.88 0.72
CA GLU A 164 -2.07 9.43 0.55
C GLU A 164 -2.00 10.66 -0.37
N GLY A 165 -2.78 11.70 -0.07
CA GLY A 165 -2.90 12.90 -0.93
C GLY A 165 -1.63 13.74 -1.15
N ALA A 166 -0.48 13.34 -0.59
CA ALA A 166 0.82 13.98 -0.81
C ALA A 166 1.71 13.22 -1.84
N VAL A 167 1.33 11.99 -2.20
CA VAL A 167 2.02 11.18 -3.20
C VAL A 167 1.18 11.19 -4.49
N PRO A 168 1.70 11.75 -5.60
CA PRO A 168 1.02 11.70 -6.89
C PRO A 168 0.76 10.26 -7.32
N LYS A 169 -0.47 9.96 -7.74
CA LYS A 169 -0.79 8.68 -8.40
C LYS A 169 -1.21 8.94 -9.82
N ASP A 170 -0.57 8.25 -10.76
CA ASP A 170 -0.95 8.33 -12.16
C ASP A 170 -0.83 6.99 -12.87
N GLY A 171 -1.59 6.85 -13.96
CA GLY A 171 -1.60 5.68 -14.83
C GLY A 171 -2.93 4.92 -14.88
N PRO A 172 -3.13 4.09 -15.93
CA PRO A 172 -4.45 3.52 -16.23
C PRO A 172 -4.76 2.25 -15.43
N SER A 173 -3.78 1.70 -14.69
CA SER A 173 -3.83 0.34 -14.13
C SER A 173 -4.77 0.14 -12.94
N ALA A 174 -5.50 1.17 -12.53
CA ALA A 174 -6.50 1.15 -11.47
C ALA A 174 -7.95 1.15 -12.02
N GLY A 175 -8.14 1.11 -13.34
CA GLY A 175 -9.46 1.23 -13.97
C GLY A 175 -10.47 0.15 -13.51
N ILE A 176 -10.04 -1.11 -13.40
CA ILE A 176 -10.91 -2.19 -12.89
C ILE A 176 -11.19 -2.03 -11.38
N THR A 177 -10.24 -1.48 -10.63
CA THR A 177 -10.36 -1.21 -9.20
C THR A 177 -11.42 -0.15 -8.96
N MET A 178 -11.35 0.96 -9.70
CA MET A 178 -12.35 2.03 -9.65
C MET A 178 -13.72 1.54 -10.09
N THR A 179 -13.79 0.77 -11.18
CA THR A 179 -15.05 0.16 -11.64
C THR A 179 -15.70 -0.66 -10.53
N THR A 180 -14.91 -1.49 -9.85
CA THR A 180 -15.41 -2.32 -8.74
C THR A 180 -15.86 -1.49 -7.55
N ALA A 181 -15.11 -0.44 -7.19
CA ALA A 181 -15.45 0.46 -6.09
C ALA A 181 -16.78 1.19 -6.36
N ILE A 182 -16.97 1.71 -7.58
CA ILE A 182 -18.21 2.38 -8.00
C ILE A 182 -19.40 1.40 -7.96
N VAL A 183 -19.26 0.21 -8.55
CA VAL A 183 -20.34 -0.80 -8.53
C VAL A 183 -20.67 -1.22 -7.10
N SER A 184 -19.66 -1.43 -6.26
CA SER A 184 -19.83 -1.77 -4.85
C SER A 184 -20.64 -0.69 -4.13
N ALA A 185 -20.25 0.58 -4.26
CA ALA A 185 -20.91 1.70 -3.62
C ALA A 185 -22.35 1.91 -4.10
N LEU A 186 -22.60 1.79 -5.41
CA LEU A 186 -23.95 1.93 -5.98
C LEU A 186 -24.89 0.77 -5.64
N THR A 187 -24.35 -0.44 -5.43
CA THR A 187 -25.14 -1.64 -5.14
C THR A 187 -25.18 -2.00 -3.66
N ASN A 188 -24.47 -1.26 -2.81
CA ASN A 188 -24.27 -1.55 -1.39
C ASN A 188 -23.74 -2.97 -1.12
N ARG A 189 -22.87 -3.48 -2.00
CA ARG A 189 -22.27 -4.82 -1.88
C ARG A 189 -20.84 -4.70 -1.38
N LYS A 190 -20.52 -5.42 -0.30
CA LYS A 190 -19.18 -5.45 0.26
C LYS A 190 -18.16 -6.07 -0.69
N VAL A 191 -16.96 -5.52 -0.73
CA VAL A 191 -15.84 -6.08 -1.49
C VAL A 191 -14.93 -6.85 -0.55
N ASN A 192 -14.53 -8.04 -0.97
CA ASN A 192 -13.63 -8.88 -0.19
C ASN A 192 -12.24 -8.26 -0.14
N ARG A 193 -11.85 -7.85 1.06
CA ARG A 193 -10.58 -7.14 1.32
C ARG A 193 -9.32 -7.97 1.07
N GLN A 194 -9.44 -9.30 1.03
CA GLN A 194 -8.30 -10.19 0.85
C GLN A 194 -7.77 -10.22 -0.57
N PHE A 195 -8.49 -9.62 -1.53
CA PHE A 195 -8.06 -9.50 -2.91
C PHE A 195 -7.55 -8.09 -3.19
N ALA A 196 -6.54 -8.01 -4.06
CA ALA A 196 -6.19 -6.78 -4.75
C ALA A 196 -6.23 -7.02 -6.25
N MET A 197 -6.49 -5.96 -7.01
CA MET A 197 -6.63 -6.04 -8.45
C MET A 197 -5.87 -4.94 -9.18
N THR A 198 -5.48 -5.20 -10.42
CA THR A 198 -4.86 -4.22 -11.31
C THR A 198 -5.25 -4.54 -12.75
N GLY A 199 -5.53 -3.51 -13.53
CA GLY A 199 -6.02 -3.66 -14.88
C GLY A 199 -6.55 -2.33 -15.40
N GLU A 200 -6.25 -2.05 -16.65
CA GLU A 200 -6.86 -0.94 -17.37
C GLU A 200 -8.24 -1.36 -17.87
N VAL A 201 -9.23 -0.47 -17.75
CA VAL A 201 -10.59 -0.69 -18.22
C VAL A 201 -10.86 0.17 -19.45
N THR A 202 -11.53 -0.40 -20.44
CA THR A 202 -12.02 0.35 -21.61
C THR A 202 -13.50 0.68 -21.46
N LEU A 203 -13.99 1.65 -22.25
CA LEU A 203 -15.43 1.96 -22.35
C LEU A 203 -16.31 0.75 -22.71
N ARG A 204 -15.73 -0.27 -23.36
CA ARG A 204 -16.45 -1.50 -23.74
C ARG A 204 -16.36 -2.61 -22.68
N GLY A 205 -15.68 -2.37 -21.54
CA GLY A 205 -15.52 -3.35 -20.47
C GLY A 205 -14.44 -4.38 -20.70
N ARG A 206 -13.56 -4.19 -21.69
CA ARG A 206 -12.34 -5.02 -21.82
C ARG A 206 -11.34 -4.61 -20.75
N VAL A 207 -10.70 -5.61 -20.15
CA VAL A 207 -9.53 -5.43 -19.28
C VAL A 207 -8.27 -5.54 -20.13
N LEU A 208 -7.45 -4.50 -20.14
CA LEU A 208 -6.19 -4.45 -20.88
C LEU A 208 -4.99 -4.79 -19.99
N ALA A 209 -3.91 -5.21 -20.64
CA ALA A 209 -2.67 -5.57 -19.98
C ALA A 209 -2.04 -4.36 -19.27
N ILE A 210 -1.33 -4.63 -18.18
CA ILE A 210 -0.67 -3.62 -17.34
C ILE A 210 0.80 -3.96 -17.16
N GLY A 211 1.63 -2.93 -16.97
CA GLY A 211 3.04 -3.08 -16.65
C GLY A 211 3.30 -3.32 -15.15
N GLY A 212 4.54 -3.70 -14.83
CA GLY A 212 5.04 -3.80 -13.46
C GLY A 212 4.42 -4.93 -12.63
N LEU A 213 3.98 -6.02 -13.27
CA LEU A 213 3.24 -7.09 -12.60
C LEU A 213 4.05 -7.73 -11.46
N LYS A 214 5.36 -7.93 -11.67
CA LYS A 214 6.25 -8.51 -10.66
C LYS A 214 6.30 -7.64 -9.40
N GLU A 215 6.48 -6.34 -9.56
CA GLU A 215 6.56 -5.38 -8.48
C GLU A 215 5.21 -5.26 -7.74
N LYS A 216 4.10 -5.27 -8.48
CA LYS A 216 2.74 -5.24 -7.94
C LYS A 216 2.41 -6.50 -7.11
N ILE A 217 2.79 -7.68 -7.60
CA ILE A 217 2.64 -8.96 -6.89
C ILE A 217 3.47 -8.95 -5.59
N LEU A 218 4.72 -8.48 -5.66
CA LEU A 218 5.56 -8.35 -4.46
C LEU A 218 4.94 -7.39 -3.44
N ALA A 219 4.34 -6.28 -3.90
CA ALA A 219 3.62 -5.37 -3.03
C ALA A 219 2.42 -6.04 -2.35
N ALA A 220 1.54 -6.71 -3.11
CA ALA A 220 0.40 -7.44 -2.56
C ALA A 220 0.83 -8.47 -1.49
N ASN A 221 1.89 -9.23 -1.78
CA ASN A 221 2.43 -10.23 -0.86
C ASN A 221 2.98 -9.60 0.44
N ARG A 222 3.60 -8.40 0.38
CA ARG A 222 4.03 -7.68 1.59
C ARG A 222 2.87 -7.33 2.52
N TYR A 223 1.68 -7.09 1.97
CA TYR A 223 0.46 -6.82 2.73
C TYR A 223 -0.34 -8.08 3.08
N GLY A 224 0.13 -9.28 2.72
CA GLY A 224 -0.58 -10.53 3.00
C GLY A 224 -1.89 -10.68 2.21
N ILE A 225 -2.02 -9.97 1.09
CA ILE A 225 -3.14 -10.09 0.17
C ILE A 225 -3.00 -11.39 -0.62
N LYS A 226 -4.12 -12.11 -0.80
CA LYS A 226 -4.19 -13.24 -1.70
C LYS A 226 -4.34 -12.73 -3.13
N ILE A 227 -3.42 -13.15 -4.00
CA ILE A 227 -3.34 -12.78 -5.41
C ILE A 227 -4.18 -13.76 -6.23
#